data_AF-A0A077K082-F1
#
_entry.id   AF-A0A077K082-F1
#
_cell.length_a   1.000
_cell.length_b   1.000
_cell.length_c   1.000
_cell.angle_alpha   90.00
_cell.angle_beta   90.00
_cell.angle_gamma   90.00
#
_symmetry.space_group_name_H-M   'P 1'
#
loop_
_entity.id
_entity.type
_entity.pdbx_description
1 polymer ?
#
loop_
_entity_poly.entity_id
_entity_poly.type
_entity_poly.pdbx_seq_one_letter_code
_entity_poly.pdbx_strand_id
1 'polypeptide(L)'
;MVNNKNIALTEEDKEMIDSLKVASLLKIANIGRRNKVKNILSIEDLSVQKLKDLLPKIDLYINELYIMHLGIDEMWVMQYYALKDSISKKLEEN
;
A
#
# COMPACT_ATOMS: atom_id res chain seq x y z
N MET A 1 6.62 -9.21 19.15
CA MET A 1 5.20 -9.09 18.70
C MET A 1 4.80 -7.64 18.86
N VAL A 2 4.55 -6.93 17.76
CA VAL A 2 4.07 -5.54 17.82
C VAL A 2 2.64 -5.57 18.37
N ASN A 3 2.39 -4.78 19.42
CA ASN A 3 1.06 -4.67 20.04
C ASN A 3 0.10 -3.96 19.08
N ASN A 4 -0.57 -4.72 18.21
CA ASN A 4 -1.56 -4.22 17.24
C ASN A 4 -2.89 -3.74 17.87
N LYS A 5 -2.96 -3.51 19.19
CA LYS A 5 -4.23 -3.32 19.90
C LYS A 5 -4.92 -1.97 19.67
N ASN A 6 -4.31 -1.00 18.98
CA ASN A 6 -4.89 0.35 18.78
C ASN A 6 -4.71 0.90 17.34
N ILE A 7 -4.41 0.06 16.35
CA ILE A 7 -4.26 0.53 14.97
C ILE A 7 -5.64 0.57 14.33
N ALA A 8 -6.19 1.78 14.16
CA ALA A 8 -7.42 2.00 13.43
C ALA A 8 -7.11 2.17 11.94
N LEU A 9 -7.81 1.41 11.09
CA LEU A 9 -7.79 1.59 9.65
C LEU A 9 -8.91 2.55 9.25
N THR A 10 -8.54 3.72 8.73
CA THR A 10 -9.51 4.70 8.24
C THR A 10 -9.74 4.56 6.74
N GLU A 11 -10.83 5.13 6.21
CA GLU A 11 -11.07 5.16 4.76
C GLU A 11 -9.97 5.91 3.99
N GLU A 12 -9.42 6.98 4.57
CA GLU A 12 -8.27 7.70 3.99
C GLU A 12 -7.03 6.80 3.89
N ASP A 13 -6.78 5.96 4.91
CA ASP A 13 -5.68 5.00 4.87
C ASP A 13 -5.88 3.96 3.75
N LYS A 14 -7.12 3.48 3.56
CA LYS A 14 -7.45 2.52 2.48
C LYS A 14 -7.20 3.12 1.10
N GLU A 15 -7.72 4.33 0.85
CA GLU A 15 -7.52 5.07 -0.40
C GLU A 15 -6.03 5.32 -0.68
N MET A 16 -5.26 5.66 0.36
CA MET A 16 -3.83 5.88 0.24
C MET A 16 -3.09 4.58 -0.10
N ILE A 17 -3.40 3.47 0.57
CA ILE A 17 -2.80 2.16 0.31
C ILE A 17 -3.09 1.73 -1.14
N ASP A 18 -4.34 1.86 -1.60
CA ASP A 18 -4.72 1.51 -2.98
C ASP A 18 -4.00 2.38 -4.01
N SER A 19 -3.85 3.68 -3.72
CA SER A 19 -3.10 4.60 -4.58
C SER A 19 -1.61 4.23 -4.69
N LEU A 20 -0.98 3.90 -3.55
CA LEU A 20 0.43 3.48 -3.49
C LEU A 20 0.67 2.13 -4.18
N LYS A 21 -0.29 1.22 -4.08
CA LYS A 21 -0.27 -0.08 -4.76
C LYS A 21 -0.24 0.09 -6.28
N VAL A 22 -1.08 0.99 -6.82
CA VAL A 22 -1.15 1.26 -8.27
C VAL A 22 0.14 1.94 -8.78
N ALA A 23 0.78 2.78 -7.96
CA ALA A 23 2.02 3.47 -8.32
C ALA A 23 3.16 2.49 -8.69
N SER A 24 3.31 1.41 -7.92
CA SER A 24 4.32 0.37 -8.15
C SER A 24 4.09 -0.38 -9.47
N LEU A 25 2.82 -0.64 -9.83
CA LEU A 25 2.45 -1.27 -11.10
C LEU A 25 2.74 -0.37 -12.30
N LEU A 26 2.44 0.92 -12.19
CA LEU A 26 2.69 1.88 -13.27
C LEU A 26 4.19 2.09 -13.50
N LYS A 27 5.01 1.99 -12.46
CA LYS A 27 6.48 2.03 -12.56
C LYS A 27 7.05 0.80 -13.27
N ILE A 28 6.47 -0.39 -13.04
CA ILE A 28 6.84 -1.63 -13.75
C ILE A 28 6.37 -1.62 -15.20
N ALA A 29 5.17 -1.10 -15.45
CA ALA A 29 4.55 -1.20 -16.76
C ALA A 29 5.24 -0.32 -17.83
N ASN A 30 5.90 0.80 -17.46
CA ASN A 30 6.48 1.74 -18.42
C ASN A 30 5.54 2.07 -19.61
N ILE A 31 4.23 1.93 -19.41
CA ILE A 31 3.20 2.21 -20.41
C ILE A 31 3.14 3.72 -20.50
N GLY A 32 3.78 4.22 -21.55
CA GLY A 32 4.16 5.60 -21.70
C GLY A 32 3.01 6.59 -21.60
N ARG A 33 3.41 7.85 -21.42
CA ARG A 33 2.75 9.04 -22.00
C ARG A 33 1.21 9.00 -22.01
N ARG A 34 0.61 9.81 -21.13
CA ARG A 34 -0.72 10.43 -21.28
C ARG A 34 -1.95 9.59 -20.90
N ASN A 35 -1.98 9.02 -19.70
CA ASN A 35 -3.25 8.95 -18.99
C ASN A 35 -3.15 9.63 -17.64
N LYS A 36 -4.03 10.62 -17.46
CA LYS A 36 -4.22 11.44 -16.26
C LYS A 36 -4.70 10.54 -15.11
N VAL A 37 -3.82 9.72 -14.53
CA VAL A 37 -4.04 9.27 -13.16
C VAL A 37 -3.61 10.45 -12.29
N LYS A 38 -4.50 11.43 -12.14
CA LYS A 38 -4.31 12.50 -11.17
C LYS A 38 -4.29 11.82 -9.80
N ASN A 39 -3.21 12.00 -9.04
CA ASN A 39 -2.98 11.49 -7.68
C ASN A 39 -2.37 10.07 -7.57
N ILE A 40 -1.39 9.72 -8.40
CA ILE A 40 -0.50 8.59 -8.06
C ILE A 40 0.44 9.06 -6.95
N LEU A 41 0.24 8.55 -5.73
CA LEU A 41 1.16 8.76 -4.62
C LEU A 41 2.37 7.82 -4.78
N SER A 42 3.59 8.34 -4.64
CA SER A 42 4.80 7.52 -4.54
C SER A 42 5.17 7.28 -3.08
N ILE A 43 5.71 6.10 -2.78
CA ILE A 43 6.38 5.84 -1.49
C ILE A 43 7.51 6.86 -1.26
N GLU A 44 8.09 7.39 -2.34
CA GLU A 44 9.13 8.41 -2.25
C GLU A 44 8.67 9.73 -1.66
N ASP A 45 7.39 10.07 -1.86
CA ASP A 45 6.82 11.35 -1.44
C ASP A 45 6.34 11.31 0.03
N LEU A 46 6.35 10.13 0.66
CA LEU A 46 5.89 9.94 2.03
C LEU A 46 7.02 10.02 3.06
N SER A 47 6.71 10.63 4.20
CA SER A 47 7.63 10.69 5.34
C SER A 47 7.81 9.32 5.99
N VAL A 48 9.00 9.09 6.57
CA VAL A 48 9.33 7.86 7.32
C VAL A 48 8.26 7.55 8.39
N GLN A 49 7.76 8.56 9.09
CA GLN A 49 6.73 8.37 10.11
C GLN A 49 5.39 7.89 9.50
N LYS A 50 4.98 8.44 8.35
CA LYS A 50 3.76 8.00 7.66
C LYS A 50 3.91 6.59 7.11
N LEU A 51 5.10 6.23 6.62
CA LEU A 51 5.41 4.87 6.16
C LEU A 51 5.36 3.84 7.30
N LYS A 52 5.91 4.18 8.48
CA LYS A 52 5.82 3.34 9.69
C LYS A 52 4.37 3.13 10.15
N ASP A 53 3.53 4.16 10.03
CA ASP A 53 2.09 4.09 10.35
C ASP A 53 1.31 3.23 9.35
N LEU A 54 1.58 3.39 8.05
CA LEU A 54 0.88 2.65 6.98
C LEU A 54 1.22 1.16 6.95
N LEU A 55 2.47 0.79 7.26
CA LEU A 55 2.94 -0.60 7.12
C LEU A 55 2.05 -1.64 7.84
N PRO A 56 1.72 -1.50 9.15
CA PRO A 56 0.81 -2.43 9.82
C PRO A 56 -0.66 -2.28 9.37
N LYS A 57 -1.05 -1.12 8.81
CA LYS A 57 -2.41 -0.88 8.29
C LYS A 57 -2.68 -1.62 6.98
N ILE A 58 -1.65 -1.86 6.17
CA ILE A 58 -1.76 -2.69 4.97
C ILE A 58 -2.22 -4.10 5.33
N ASP A 59 -1.67 -4.69 6.40
CA ASP A 59 -2.09 -6.03 6.86
C ASP A 59 -3.54 -6.06 7.33
N LEU A 60 -3.99 -5.02 8.03
CA LEU A 60 -5.39 -4.89 8.42
C LEU A 60 -6.31 -4.78 7.20
N TYR A 61 -5.89 -4.02 6.19
CA TYR A 61 -6.71 -3.80 5.00
C TYR A 61 -6.86 -5.08 4.15
N ILE A 62 -5.77 -5.83 3.94
CA ILE A 62 -5.83 -7.14 3.27
C ILE A 62 -6.77 -8.08 4.03
N ASN A 63 -6.67 -8.11 5.37
CA ASN A 63 -7.53 -8.96 6.19
C ASN A 63 -9.00 -8.56 6.13
N GLU A 64 -9.32 -7.25 6.16
CA GLU A 64 -10.68 -6.74 5.97
C GLU A 64 -11.29 -7.21 4.64
N LEU A 65 -10.53 -7.06 3.55
CA LEU A 65 -11.02 -7.41 2.23
C LEU A 65 -11.17 -8.94 2.05
N TYR A 66 -10.30 -9.72 2.71
CA TYR A 66 -10.40 -11.18 2.73
C TYR A 66 -11.66 -11.64 3.48
N ILE A 67 -11.93 -11.07 4.66
CA ILE A 67 -13.15 -11.35 5.45
C ILE A 67 -14.40 -10.99 4.65
N MET A 68 -14.39 -9.86 3.94
CA MET A 68 -15.51 -9.41 3.10
C MET A 68 -15.73 -10.27 1.83
N HIS A 69 -14.93 -11.30 1.58
CA HIS A 69 -15.06 -12.21 0.43
C HIS A 69 -15.16 -11.48 -0.92
N LEU A 70 -14.43 -10.36 -1.08
CA LEU A 70 -14.52 -9.49 -2.25
C LEU A 70 -13.81 -10.05 -3.51
N GLY A 71 -13.65 -11.37 -3.60
CA GLY A 71 -13.02 -12.01 -4.76
C GLY A 71 -11.56 -11.59 -4.94
N ILE A 72 -10.83 -11.47 -3.84
CA ILE A 72 -9.39 -11.19 -3.87
C ILE A 72 -8.68 -12.32 -4.64
N ASP A 73 -8.11 -12.01 -5.79
CA ASP A 73 -7.24 -12.95 -6.51
C ASP A 73 -5.80 -12.90 -5.96
N GLU A 74 -5.01 -13.92 -6.28
CA GLU A 74 -3.61 -14.06 -5.84
C GLU A 74 -2.72 -12.90 -6.34
N MET A 75 -3.02 -12.35 -7.52
CA MET A 75 -2.30 -11.22 -8.11
C MET A 75 -2.53 -9.93 -7.32
N TRP A 76 -3.75 -9.73 -6.84
CA TRP A 76 -4.15 -8.60 -6.03
C TRP A 76 -3.44 -8.63 -4.68
N VAL A 77 -3.30 -9.80 -4.05
CA VAL A 77 -2.55 -9.99 -2.80
C VAL A 77 -1.06 -9.71 -3.01
N MET A 78 -0.46 -10.25 -4.08
CA MET A 78 0.96 -10.03 -4.40
C MET A 78 1.32 -8.54 -4.51
N GLN A 79 0.39 -7.71 -4.99
CA GLN A 79 0.62 -6.27 -5.11
C GLN A 79 0.73 -5.56 -3.75
N TYR A 80 -0.01 -5.99 -2.72
CA TYR A 80 0.17 -5.43 -1.37
C TYR A 80 1.45 -5.93 -0.70
N TYR A 81 1.84 -7.20 -0.93
CA TYR A 81 3.13 -7.68 -0.44
C TYR A 81 4.29 -6.91 -1.07
N ALA A 82 4.26 -6.66 -2.38
CA ALA A 82 5.26 -5.84 -3.05
C ALA A 82 5.31 -4.39 -2.50
N LEU A 83 4.14 -3.81 -2.17
CA LEU A 83 4.06 -2.51 -1.50
C LEU A 83 4.70 -2.56 -0.11
N LYS A 84 4.38 -3.57 0.72
CA LYS A 84 4.98 -3.76 2.05
C LYS A 84 6.50 -3.90 1.98
N ASP A 85 7.00 -4.69 1.03
CA ASP A 85 8.44 -4.88 0.84
C ASP A 85 9.12 -3.57 0.45
N SER A 86 8.49 -2.78 -0.43
CA SER A 86 9.02 -1.47 -0.85
C SER A 86 9.07 -0.48 0.30
N ILE A 87 8.02 -0.44 1.14
CA ILE A 87 7.99 0.38 2.35
C ILE A 87 9.06 -0.08 3.34
N SER A 88 9.17 -1.39 3.59
CA SER A 88 10.15 -1.96 4.51
C SER A 88 11.57 -1.63 4.10
N LYS A 89 11.92 -1.80 2.82
CA LYS A 89 13.24 -1.43 2.27
C LYS A 89 13.55 0.05 2.50
N LYS A 90 12.62 0.94 2.19
CA LYS A 90 12.82 2.38 2.42
C LYS A 90 13.03 2.71 3.90
N LEU A 91 12.34 2.01 4.80
CA LEU A 91 12.51 2.19 6.25
C LEU A 91 13.83 1.62 6.79
N GLU A 92 14.44 0.67 6.10
CA GLU A 92 15.78 0.14 6.44
C GLU A 92 16.92 1.03 5.90
N GLU A 93 16.71 1.70 4.77
CA GLU A 93 17.67 2.64 4.17
C GLU A 93 17.76 4.01 4.89
N ASN A 94 16.80 4.34 5.76
CA ASN A 94 16.74 5.60 6.53
C ASN A 94 17.01 5.38 8.03
#